data_AF-A0A1X7GEP7-F1
#
_entry.id   AF-A0A1X7GEP7-F1
#
_cell.length_a   1.000
_cell.length_b   1.000
_cell.length_c   1.000
_cell.angle_alpha   90.00
_cell.angle_beta   90.00
_cell.angle_gamma   90.00
#
_symmetry.space_group_name_H-M   'P 1'
#
loop_
_entity.id
_entity.type
_entity.pdbx_description
1 polymer ?
#
loop_
_entity_poly.entity_id
_entity_poly.type
_entity_poly.pdbx_seq_one_letter_code
_entity_poly.pdbx_strand_id
1 'polypeptide(L)'
;MTILSQLYLSIYNSNQEALPEIDKDHHPLTEILKEVLTEQKEVLERLLLYLEERTFLFEDVKEPITILYHNFDILKSTFHAYERSVKWTNEDKTEKIERLSPIVSDMKKNLEKAGDELEKSYGFETIQFVVPSFYLSKIR
;
A
#
# COMPACT_ATOMS: atom_id res chain seq x y z
N MET A 1 -0.35 15.37 -14.76
CA MET A 1 -0.48 14.29 -13.77
C MET A 1 -0.05 14.88 -12.43
N THR A 2 -0.86 14.75 -11.37
CA THR A 2 -0.54 15.36 -10.07
C THR A 2 0.51 14.52 -9.32
N ILE A 3 1.16 15.08 -8.30
CA ILE A 3 2.10 14.35 -7.44
C ILE A 3 1.39 13.14 -6.78
N LEU A 4 0.17 13.34 -6.28
CA LEU A 4 -0.67 12.27 -5.72
C LEU A 4 -0.91 11.15 -6.74
N SER A 5 -1.29 11.47 -7.97
CA SER A 5 -1.47 10.47 -9.03
C SER A 5 -0.21 9.64 -9.27
N GLN A 6 0.97 10.28 -9.28
CA GLN A 6 2.24 9.58 -9.47
C GLN A 6 2.58 8.65 -8.31
N LEU A 7 2.32 9.07 -7.07
CA LEU A 7 2.56 8.25 -5.88
C LEU A 7 1.65 7.03 -5.86
N TYR A 8 0.35 7.20 -6.10
CA TYR A 8 -0.59 6.07 -6.16
C TYR A 8 -0.32 5.14 -7.35
N LEU A 9 0.09 5.68 -8.50
CA LEU A 9 0.50 4.85 -9.63
C LEU A 9 1.75 4.03 -9.31
N SER A 10 2.71 4.60 -8.57
CA SER A 10 3.88 3.85 -8.12
C SER A 10 3.50 2.70 -7.19
N ILE A 11 2.56 2.93 -6.25
CA ILE A 11 2.05 1.88 -5.36
C ILE A 11 1.34 0.79 -6.18
N TYR A 12 0.53 1.18 -7.17
CA TYR A 12 -0.15 0.25 -8.08
C TYR A 12 0.83 -0.64 -8.83
N ASN A 13 1.91 -0.06 -9.37
CA ASN A 13 2.95 -0.81 -10.07
C ASN A 13 3.68 -1.79 -9.14
N SER A 14 4.05 -1.34 -7.93
CA SER A 14 4.62 -2.23 -6.90
C SER A 14 3.68 -3.37 -6.55
N ASN A 15 2.37 -3.11 -6.53
CA ASN A 15 1.35 -4.10 -6.22
C ASN A 15 1.25 -5.17 -7.32
N GLN A 16 1.31 -4.75 -8.58
CA GLN A 16 1.39 -5.65 -9.73
C GLN A 16 2.67 -6.49 -9.77
N GLU A 17 3.79 -5.95 -9.28
CA GLU A 17 5.05 -6.68 -9.19
C GLU A 17 5.02 -7.73 -8.06
N ALA A 18 4.39 -7.43 -6.93
CA ALA A 18 4.31 -8.34 -5.79
C ALA A 18 3.38 -9.55 -6.02
N LEU A 19 2.24 -9.34 -6.70
CA LEU A 19 1.21 -10.36 -6.88
C LEU A 19 1.73 -11.68 -7.53
N PRO A 20 2.47 -11.65 -8.67
CA PRO A 20 2.99 -12.87 -9.31
C PRO A 20 4.01 -13.64 -8.46
N GLU A 21 4.76 -12.94 -7.60
CA GLU A 21 5.70 -13.59 -6.69
C GLU A 21 4.95 -14.34 -5.57
N ILE A 22 3.82 -13.79 -5.11
CA ILE A 22 3.00 -14.36 -4.03
C ILE A 22 2.12 -15.51 -4.53
N ASP A 23 1.58 -15.42 -5.74
CA ASP A 23 0.63 -16.39 -6.32
C ASP A 23 1.21 -17.80 -6.50
N LYS A 24 2.54 -17.92 -6.58
CA LYS A 24 3.25 -19.20 -6.76
C LYS A 24 3.46 -19.99 -5.47
N ASP A 25 2.91 -19.55 -4.35
CA ASP A 25 3.23 -20.06 -3.03
C ASP A 25 1.98 -20.39 -2.22
N HIS A 26 1.98 -21.60 -1.64
CA HIS A 26 0.84 -22.16 -0.92
C HIS A 26 0.94 -22.00 0.60
N HIS A 27 1.79 -21.07 1.07
CA HIS A 27 1.88 -20.75 2.49
C HIS A 27 0.58 -20.05 2.95
N PRO A 28 0.00 -20.39 4.11
CA PRO A 28 -1.26 -19.75 4.55
C PRO A 28 -1.22 -18.21 4.61
N LEU A 29 -0.06 -17.65 4.97
CA LEU A 29 0.15 -16.20 4.96
C LEU A 29 0.21 -15.59 3.54
N THR A 30 0.58 -16.35 2.50
CA THR A 30 0.59 -15.84 1.12
C THR A 30 -0.82 -15.70 0.55
N GLU A 31 -1.79 -16.50 1.02
CA GLU A 31 -3.21 -16.31 0.68
C GLU A 31 -3.74 -14.96 1.21
N ILE A 32 -3.43 -14.62 2.46
CA ILE A 32 -3.80 -13.33 3.05
C ILE A 32 -3.13 -12.18 2.29
N LEU A 33 -1.83 -12.31 1.98
CA LEU A 33 -1.12 -11.30 1.20
C LEU A 33 -1.77 -11.10 -0.18
N LYS A 34 -2.16 -12.18 -0.84
CA LYS A 34 -2.80 -12.14 -2.17
C LYS A 34 -4.15 -11.43 -2.13
N GLU A 35 -4.98 -11.73 -1.15
CA GLU A 35 -6.29 -11.09 -0.97
C GLU A 35 -6.13 -9.58 -0.77
N VAL A 36 -5.25 -9.19 0.16
CA VAL A 36 -5.00 -7.78 0.50
C VAL A 36 -4.41 -7.00 -0.68
N LEU A 37 -3.44 -7.57 -1.41
CA LEU A 37 -2.84 -6.94 -2.59
C LEU A 37 -3.87 -6.80 -3.72
N THR A 38 -4.77 -7.77 -3.87
CA THR A 38 -5.85 -7.72 -4.86
C THR A 38 -6.83 -6.61 -4.54
N GLU A 39 -7.28 -6.50 -3.29
CA GLU A 39 -8.16 -5.41 -2.85
C GLU A 39 -7.46 -4.04 -3.00
N GLN A 40 -6.18 -3.93 -2.61
CA GLN A 40 -5.40 -2.71 -2.85
C GLN A 40 -5.36 -2.34 -4.33
N LYS A 41 -5.22 -3.32 -5.23
CA LYS A 41 -5.19 -3.09 -6.67
C LYS A 41 -6.52 -2.52 -7.15
N GLU A 42 -7.63 -3.13 -6.78
CA GLU A 42 -8.98 -2.67 -7.16
C GLU A 42 -9.26 -1.25 -6.64
N VAL A 43 -8.85 -0.96 -5.40
CA VAL A 43 -9.00 0.36 -4.79
C VAL A 43 -8.13 1.40 -5.50
N LEU A 44 -6.89 1.05 -5.86
CA LEU A 44 -6.00 1.93 -6.61
C LEU A 44 -6.50 2.20 -8.02
N GLU A 45 -7.09 1.22 -8.70
CA GLU A 45 -7.72 1.42 -10.01
C GLU A 45 -8.84 2.46 -9.92
N ARG A 46 -9.73 2.35 -8.92
CA ARG A 46 -10.80 3.33 -8.68
C ARG A 46 -10.23 4.71 -8.33
N LEU A 47 -9.26 4.76 -7.43
CA LEU A 47 -8.63 6.00 -6.98
C LEU A 47 -7.94 6.74 -8.13
N LEU A 48 -7.22 6.01 -8.99
CA LEU A 48 -6.52 6.60 -10.14
C LEU A 48 -7.49 7.20 -11.15
N LEU A 49 -8.65 6.58 -11.38
CA LEU A 49 -9.71 7.16 -12.23
C LEU A 49 -10.18 8.52 -11.71
N TYR A 50 -10.50 8.62 -10.42
CA TYR A 50 -10.90 9.91 -9.82
C TYR A 50 -9.80 10.98 -9.94
N LEU A 51 -8.55 10.59 -9.72
CA LEU A 51 -7.41 11.51 -9.82
C LEU A 51 -7.13 11.99 -11.25
N GLU A 52 -7.56 11.26 -12.27
CA GLU A 52 -7.45 11.65 -13.68
C GLU A 52 -8.51 12.68 -14.11
N GLU A 53 -9.72 12.62 -13.53
CA GLU A 53 -10.83 13.52 -13.87
C GLU A 53 -10.61 14.98 -13.41
N ARG A 54 -9.55 15.26 -12.63
CA ARG A 54 -9.10 16.58 -12.13
C ARG A 54 -10.13 17.42 -11.36
N THR A 55 -11.36 16.94 -11.22
CA THR A 55 -12.52 17.63 -10.64
C THR A 55 -13.27 16.73 -9.65
N PHE A 56 -12.53 15.92 -8.89
CA PHE A 56 -13.09 15.12 -7.80
C PHE A 56 -13.10 15.93 -6.49
N LEU A 57 -14.08 15.65 -5.63
CA LEU A 57 -14.09 16.14 -4.25
C LEU A 57 -13.30 15.16 -3.36
N PHE A 58 -12.72 15.67 -2.28
CA PHE A 58 -12.01 14.82 -1.32
C PHE A 58 -12.88 13.65 -0.80
N GLU A 59 -14.18 13.88 -0.64
CA GLU A 59 -15.09 12.83 -0.19
C GLU A 59 -15.26 11.68 -1.17
N ASP A 60 -15.03 11.90 -2.47
CA ASP A 60 -15.08 10.83 -3.48
C ASP A 60 -13.90 9.86 -3.36
N VAL A 61 -12.78 10.33 -2.80
CA VAL A 61 -11.53 9.56 -2.67
C VAL A 61 -11.22 9.14 -1.24
N LYS A 62 -11.98 9.62 -0.26
CA LYS A 62 -11.74 9.36 1.17
C LYS A 62 -11.77 7.88 1.51
N GLU A 63 -12.85 7.19 1.14
CA GLU A 63 -13.00 5.75 1.40
C GLU A 63 -11.91 4.93 0.70
N PRO A 64 -11.63 5.11 -0.61
CA PRO A 64 -10.51 4.44 -1.28
C PRO A 64 -9.16 4.65 -0.58
N ILE A 65 -8.87 5.88 -0.14
CA ILE A 65 -7.63 6.18 0.58
C ILE A 65 -7.59 5.42 1.90
N THR A 66 -8.65 5.46 2.70
CA THR A 66 -8.72 4.75 3.99
C THR A 66 -8.52 3.24 3.82
N ILE A 67 -9.18 2.62 2.83
CA ILE A 67 -9.01 1.18 2.55
C ILE A 67 -7.56 0.90 2.16
N LEU A 68 -6.96 1.73 1.32
CA LEU A 68 -5.57 1.53 0.88
C LEU A 68 -4.57 1.52 2.06
N TYR A 69 -4.68 2.47 2.98
CA TYR A 69 -3.81 2.52 4.17
C TYR A 69 -4.06 1.33 5.11
N HIS A 70 -5.33 1.00 5.35
CA HIS A 70 -5.68 -0.16 6.18
C HIS A 70 -5.11 -1.45 5.61
N ASN A 71 -5.28 -1.67 4.30
CA ASN A 71 -4.77 -2.83 3.62
C ASN A 71 -3.24 -2.88 3.65
N PHE A 72 -2.57 -1.73 3.56
CA PHE A 72 -1.12 -1.73 3.66
C PHE A 72 -0.61 -2.11 5.06
N ASP A 73 -1.33 -1.76 6.13
CA ASP A 73 -1.01 -2.21 7.48
C ASP A 73 -1.17 -3.74 7.63
N ILE A 74 -2.22 -4.31 7.04
CA ILE A 74 -2.42 -5.77 6.99
C ILE A 74 -1.29 -6.42 6.17
N LEU A 75 -0.98 -5.88 4.99
CA LEU A 75 0.07 -6.36 4.10
C LEU A 75 1.41 -6.42 4.85
N LYS A 76 1.81 -5.30 5.46
CA LYS A 76 3.10 -5.16 6.14
C LYS A 76 3.22 -6.13 7.32
N SER A 77 2.20 -6.21 8.16
CA SER A 77 2.21 -7.10 9.32
C SER A 77 2.24 -8.58 8.91
N THR A 78 1.45 -8.94 7.89
CA THR A 78 1.42 -10.30 7.33
C THR A 78 2.74 -10.66 6.65
N PHE A 79 3.34 -9.72 5.91
CA PHE A 79 4.62 -9.93 5.24
C PHE A 79 5.75 -10.18 6.25
N HIS A 80 5.80 -9.42 7.35
CA HIS A 80 6.76 -9.68 8.42
C HIS A 80 6.52 -11.03 9.13
N ALA A 81 5.27 -11.46 9.27
CA ALA A 81 4.98 -12.80 9.78
C ALA A 81 5.48 -13.88 8.80
N TYR A 82 5.28 -13.68 7.50
CA TYR A 82 5.72 -14.59 6.45
C TYR A 82 7.25 -14.67 6.37
N GLU A 83 7.94 -13.53 6.38
CA GLU A 83 9.39 -13.45 6.44
C GLU A 83 9.96 -14.24 7.63
N ARG A 84 9.38 -14.09 8.82
CA ARG A 84 9.81 -14.84 10.00
C ARG A 84 9.56 -16.33 9.86
N SER A 85 8.41 -16.73 9.31
CA SER A 85 8.06 -18.13 9.06
C SER A 85 9.10 -18.80 8.16
N VAL A 86 9.44 -18.18 7.02
CA VAL A 86 10.45 -18.68 6.07
C VAL A 86 11.82 -18.81 6.77
N LYS A 87 12.22 -17.80 7.54
CA LYS A 87 13.50 -17.81 8.28
C LYS A 87 13.57 -18.92 9.33
N TRP A 88 12.47 -19.24 10.01
CA TRP A 88 12.44 -20.29 11.04
C TRP A 88 12.37 -21.70 10.47
N THR A 89 11.68 -21.86 9.33
CA THR A 89 11.53 -23.16 8.66
C THR A 89 12.73 -23.51 7.78
N ASN A 90 13.65 -22.56 7.58
CA ASN A 90 14.82 -22.69 6.71
C ASN A 90 14.42 -23.15 5.29
N GLU A 91 13.24 -22.71 4.83
CA GLU A 91 12.75 -22.95 3.48
C GLU A 91 13.62 -22.19 2.47
N ASP A 92 13.85 -22.79 1.31
CA ASP A 92 14.58 -22.17 0.18
C ASP A 92 13.73 -21.10 -0.54
N LYS A 93 13.01 -20.29 0.25
CA LYS A 93 12.18 -19.16 -0.21
C LYS A 93 12.80 -17.82 0.16
N THR A 94 14.05 -17.81 0.65
CA THR A 94 14.78 -16.60 1.05
C THR A 94 14.90 -15.61 -0.12
N GLU A 95 15.18 -16.10 -1.34
CA GLU A 95 15.28 -15.27 -2.55
C GLU A 95 13.97 -14.49 -2.83
N LYS A 96 12.81 -15.13 -2.61
CA LYS A 96 11.51 -14.47 -2.79
C LYS A 96 11.28 -13.37 -1.75
N ILE A 97 11.69 -13.60 -0.50
CA ILE A 97 11.63 -12.56 0.54
C ILE A 97 12.53 -11.39 0.19
N GLU A 98 13.73 -11.65 -0.31
CA GLU A 98 14.68 -10.62 -0.75
C GLU A 98 14.13 -9.79 -1.92
N ARG A 99 13.36 -10.40 -2.83
CA ARG A 99 12.64 -9.68 -3.90
C ARG A 99 11.46 -8.85 -3.39
N LEU A 100 10.64 -9.39 -2.49
CA LEU A 100 9.41 -8.74 -2.01
C LEU A 100 9.68 -7.61 -1.00
N SER A 101 10.72 -7.74 -0.18
CA SER A 101 11.07 -6.75 0.86
C SER A 101 11.26 -5.32 0.33
N PRO A 102 12.05 -5.07 -0.74
CA PRO A 102 12.17 -3.71 -1.29
C PRO A 102 10.84 -3.19 -1.84
N ILE A 103 10.02 -4.05 -2.45
CA ILE A 103 8.70 -3.66 -3.00
C ILE A 103 7.78 -3.16 -1.87
N VAL A 104 7.65 -3.91 -0.78
CA VAL A 104 6.83 -3.51 0.38
C VAL A 104 7.39 -2.23 1.04
N SER A 105 8.71 -2.08 1.08
CA SER A 105 9.37 -0.87 1.58
C SER A 105 9.06 0.36 0.72
N ASP A 106 9.06 0.21 -0.60
CA ASP A 106 8.79 1.32 -1.52
C ASP A 106 7.32 1.72 -1.52
N MET A 107 6.39 0.77 -1.40
CA MET A 107 4.98 1.07 -1.14
C MET A 107 4.81 1.95 0.10
N LYS A 108 5.48 1.59 1.21
CA LYS A 108 5.43 2.38 2.47
C LYS A 108 5.89 3.81 2.24
N LYS A 109 7.04 3.99 1.60
CA LYS A 109 7.60 5.33 1.33
C LYS A 109 6.66 6.17 0.46
N ASN A 110 6.02 5.56 -0.52
CA ASN A 110 5.07 6.26 -1.39
C ASN A 110 3.78 6.61 -0.65
N LEU A 111 3.31 5.75 0.25
CA LEU A 111 2.18 6.07 1.14
C LEU A 111 2.52 7.22 2.10
N GLU A 112 3.68 7.21 2.74
CA GLU A 112 4.12 8.33 3.61
C GLU A 112 4.15 9.66 2.84
N LYS A 113 4.73 9.65 1.62
CA LYS A 113 4.73 10.84 0.75
C LYS A 113 3.32 11.25 0.31
N ALA A 114 2.42 10.29 0.08
CA ALA A 114 1.05 10.58 -0.31
C ALA A 114 0.29 11.19 0.87
N GLY A 115 0.50 10.69 2.09
CA GLY A 115 -0.05 11.25 3.32
C GLY A 115 0.38 12.70 3.51
N ASP A 116 1.68 12.99 3.36
CA ASP A 116 2.21 14.35 3.45
C ASP A 116 1.60 15.28 2.37
N GLU A 117 1.38 14.79 1.16
CA GLU A 117 0.79 15.58 0.07
C GLU A 117 -0.71 15.82 0.26
N LEU A 118 -1.44 14.83 0.78
CA LEU A 118 -2.82 14.98 1.21
C LEU A 118 -2.96 16.01 2.32
N GLU A 119 -2.07 15.98 3.32
CA GLU A 119 -2.08 16.93 4.44
C GLU A 119 -1.84 18.36 3.95
N LYS A 120 -0.90 18.56 3.01
CA LYS A 120 -0.68 19.89 2.39
C LYS A 120 -1.90 20.38 1.62
N SER A 121 -2.63 19.49 0.97
CA SER A 121 -3.74 19.85 0.07
C SER A 121 -5.05 20.10 0.82
N TYR A 122 -5.34 19.30 1.85
CA TYR A 122 -6.63 19.27 2.54
C TYR A 122 -6.57 19.63 4.03
N GLY A 123 -5.36 19.82 4.58
CA GLY A 123 -5.14 20.15 5.98
C GLY A 123 -5.17 18.94 6.91
N PHE A 124 -4.45 19.05 8.03
CA PHE A 124 -4.33 17.99 9.03
C PHE A 124 -5.69 17.58 9.63
N GLU A 125 -6.57 18.54 9.91
CA GLU A 125 -7.86 18.29 10.55
C GLU A 125 -8.74 17.32 9.75
N THR A 126 -8.63 17.36 8.43
CA THR A 126 -9.35 16.48 7.50
C THR A 126 -8.65 15.13 7.38
N ILE A 127 -7.32 15.15 7.20
CA ILE A 127 -6.53 13.96 6.85
C ILE A 127 -6.35 13.00 8.02
N GLN A 128 -6.34 13.47 9.27
CA GLN A 128 -6.17 12.62 10.46
C GLN A 128 -7.23 11.51 10.60
N PHE A 129 -8.39 11.66 9.96
CA PHE A 129 -9.48 10.67 9.97
C PHE A 129 -9.40 9.67 8.82
N VAL A 130 -8.47 9.86 7.90
CA VAL A 130 -8.36 9.10 6.64
C VAL A 130 -7.02 8.38 6.56
N VAL A 131 -5.95 9.07 6.95
CA VAL A 131 -4.58 8.58 6.94
C VAL A 131 -4.11 8.37 8.38
N PRO A 132 -3.63 7.18 8.76
CA PRO A 132 -3.11 6.95 10.09
C PRO A 132 -1.92 7.88 10.40
N SER A 133 -1.87 8.37 11.64
CA SER A 133 -0.91 9.40 12.10
C SER A 133 0.56 9.06 11.83
N PHE A 134 0.94 7.79 11.89
CA PHE A 134 2.32 7.34 11.65
C PHE A 134 2.76 7.37 10.18
N TYR A 135 1.86 7.69 9.24
CA TYR A 135 2.19 8.01 7.85
C TYR A 135 2.39 9.52 7.60
N LEU A 136 2.16 10.38 8.61
CA LEU A 136 2.26 11.83 8.49
C LEU A 136 3.57 12.31 9.12
N SER A 137 4.44 12.94 8.31
CA SER A 137 5.80 13.33 8.74
C SER A 137 5.81 14.41 9.83
N LYS A 138 4.72 15.17 9.99
CA LYS A 138 4.64 16.32 10.92
C LYS A 138 4.18 16.00 12.35
N ILE A 139 3.90 14.74 12.67
CA ILE A 139 3.61 14.33 14.06
C ILE A 139 4.92 13.98 14.81
N ARG A 140 6.05 14.57 14.38
CA ARG A 140 7.36 14.48 15.05
C ARG A 140 7.79 15.83 15.61
#